data_AF-A0A963FXR6-F1
#
_entry.id   AF-A0A963FXR6-F1
#
_cell.length_a   1.000
_cell.length_b   1.000
_cell.length_c   1.000
_cell.angle_alpha   90.00
_cell.angle_beta   90.00
_cell.angle_gamma   90.00
#
_symmetry.space_group_name_H-M   'P 1'
#
loop_
_entity.id
_entity.type
_entity.pdbx_description
1 polymer ?
#
loop_
_entity_poly.entity_id
_entity_poly.type
_entity_poly.pdbx_seq_one_letter_code
_entity_poly.pdbx_strand_id
1 'polypeptide(L)'
;LRRFPIIPCDLCGSQEQLKRKETKALLREWDRRFPGRVEKIFAALGNVAPSHLADPRLYDFRNLKATGRPDPEGDRAFDPESFDDPDIIPLRGAEGV
;
A
#
# COMPACT_ATOMS: atom_id res chain seq x y z
N LEU A 1 12.60 2.84 -30.26
CA LEU A 1 12.93 2.82 -28.81
C LEU A 1 13.91 3.95 -28.51
N ARG A 2 13.54 4.91 -27.65
CA ARG A 2 14.44 5.99 -27.23
C ARG A 2 15.53 5.39 -26.32
N ARG A 3 16.81 5.63 -26.64
CA ARG A 3 17.97 5.17 -25.86
C ARG A 3 18.21 6.18 -24.73
N PHE A 4 17.52 6.01 -23.61
CA PHE A 4 17.91 6.72 -22.38
C PHE A 4 19.13 6.01 -21.82
N PRO A 5 20.35 6.58 -21.89
CA PRO A 5 21.49 5.97 -21.24
C PRO A 5 21.14 5.85 -19.76
N ILE A 6 21.21 4.62 -19.22
CA ILE A 6 21.15 4.42 -17.77
C ILE A 6 22.40 5.12 -17.24
N ILE A 7 22.23 6.32 -16.69
CA ILE A 7 23.33 7.11 -16.16
C ILE A 7 23.85 6.38 -14.91
N PRO A 8 25.12 5.94 -14.89
CA PRO A 8 25.69 5.29 -13.72
C PRO A 8 25.57 6.20 -12.49
N CYS A 9 25.02 5.66 -11.39
CA CYS A 9 24.85 6.38 -10.11
C CYS A 9 26.18 6.75 -9.42
N ASP A 10 27.27 6.28 -10.00
CA ASP A 10 28.67 6.35 -9.63
C ASP A 10 29.43 7.48 -10.37
N LEU A 11 28.82 8.14 -11.36
CA LEU A 11 29.41 9.29 -12.07
C LEU A 11 29.67 10.53 -11.18
N CYS A 12 29.05 10.61 -10.00
CA CYS A 12 29.16 11.75 -9.09
C CYS A 12 29.90 11.41 -7.77
N GLY A 13 30.58 10.26 -7.68
CA GLY A 13 31.60 9.97 -6.66
C GLY A 13 31.22 9.97 -5.16
N SER A 14 30.06 10.48 -4.73
CA SER A 14 29.79 10.72 -3.29
C SER A 14 28.31 10.86 -2.92
N GLN A 15 27.42 10.02 -3.45
CA GLN A 15 26.04 10.03 -2.97
C GLN A 15 25.93 9.26 -1.64
N GLU A 16 26.23 9.92 -0.52
CA GLU A 16 26.02 9.40 0.84
C GLU A 16 24.52 9.12 1.10
N GLN A 17 23.62 9.96 0.57
CA GLN A 17 22.18 9.88 0.78
C GLN A 17 21.43 9.23 -0.40
N LEU A 18 21.91 8.07 -0.85
CA LEU A 18 21.22 7.33 -1.91
C LEU A 18 19.85 6.87 -1.41
N LYS A 19 18.79 7.56 -1.82
CA LYS A 19 17.40 7.20 -1.50
C LYS A 19 17.07 5.76 -1.87
N ARG A 20 17.67 5.22 -2.93
CA ARG A 20 17.54 3.80 -3.28
C ARG A 20 18.14 2.85 -2.23
N LYS A 21 19.26 3.23 -1.58
CA LYS A 21 19.84 2.44 -0.49
C LYS A 21 18.96 2.51 0.77
N GLU A 22 18.45 3.71 1.09
CA GLU A 22 17.51 3.91 2.20
C GLU A 22 16.23 3.06 1.99
N THR A 23 15.60 3.14 0.83
CA THR A 23 14.41 2.32 0.50
C THR A 23 14.73 0.83 0.58
N LYS A 24 15.91 0.38 0.11
CA LYS A 24 16.30 -1.03 0.19
C LYS A 24 16.43 -1.50 1.65
N ALA A 25 16.94 -0.65 2.54
CA ALA A 25 17.02 -0.96 3.96
C ALA A 25 15.62 -1.04 4.59
N LEU A 26 14.73 -0.09 4.26
CA LEU A 26 13.34 -0.08 4.73
C LEU A 26 12.58 -1.36 4.31
N LEU A 27 12.68 -1.76 3.05
CA LEU A 27 12.03 -2.97 2.55
C LEU A 27 12.53 -4.23 3.28
N ARG A 28 13.83 -4.32 3.55
CA ARG A 28 14.42 -5.44 4.33
C ARG A 28 13.92 -5.46 5.78
N GLU A 29 13.82 -4.29 6.41
CA GLU A 29 13.31 -4.19 7.77
C GLU A 29 11.83 -4.63 7.84
N TRP A 30 11.03 -4.17 6.89
CA TRP A 30 9.62 -4.52 6.78
C TRP A 30 9.39 -6.01 6.58
N ASP A 31 10.19 -6.65 5.73
CA ASP A 31 10.10 -8.10 5.52
C ASP A 31 10.49 -8.88 6.79
N ARG A 32 11.54 -8.43 7.50
CA ARG A 32 11.93 -9.04 8.79
C ARG A 32 10.83 -8.92 9.84
N ARG A 33 10.15 -7.77 9.91
CA ARG A 33 9.09 -7.51 10.88
C ARG A 33 7.78 -8.21 10.49
N PHE A 34 7.54 -8.37 9.19
CA PHE A 34 6.30 -8.91 8.63
C PHE A 34 6.64 -9.76 7.39
N PRO A 35 6.96 -11.06 7.59
CA PRO A 35 7.35 -11.95 6.50
C PRO A 35 6.30 -11.96 5.37
N GLY A 36 6.74 -11.83 4.13
CA GLY A 36 5.84 -11.82 2.97
C GLY A 36 5.31 -10.42 2.60
N ARG A 37 5.68 -9.38 3.35
CA ARG A 37 5.18 -8.01 3.11
C ARG A 37 5.72 -7.45 1.80
N VAL A 38 6.96 -7.73 1.43
CA VAL A 38 7.57 -7.19 0.20
C VAL A 38 6.87 -7.77 -1.03
N GLU A 39 6.51 -9.05 -0.98
CA GLU A 39 5.75 -9.77 -2.01
C GLU A 39 4.35 -9.20 -2.14
N LYS A 40 3.67 -8.91 -1.02
CA LYS A 40 2.36 -8.24 -1.02
C LYS A 40 2.44 -6.84 -1.62
N ILE A 41 3.47 -6.05 -1.28
CA ILE A 41 3.70 -4.73 -1.89
C ILE A 41 3.90 -4.89 -3.40
N PHE A 42 4.71 -5.86 -3.83
CA PHE A 42 4.95 -6.12 -5.25
C PHE A 42 3.66 -6.51 -6.00
N ALA A 43 2.84 -7.40 -5.43
CA ALA A 43 1.56 -7.77 -6.00
C ALA A 43 0.60 -6.56 -6.09
N ALA A 44 0.56 -5.72 -5.06
CA ALA A 44 -0.25 -4.50 -5.04
C ALA A 44 0.15 -3.50 -6.14
N LEU A 45 1.44 -3.39 -6.48
CA LEU A 45 1.89 -2.54 -7.61
C LEU A 45 1.30 -2.98 -8.96
N GLY A 46 0.93 -4.25 -9.12
CA GLY A 46 0.27 -4.78 -10.31
C GLY A 46 -1.26 -4.63 -10.30
N ASN A 47 -1.86 -4.42 -9.13
CA ASN A 47 -3.31 -4.30 -8.96
C ASN A 47 -3.70 -2.85 -8.66
N VAL A 48 -3.74 -2.01 -9.69
CA VAL A 48 -3.99 -0.57 -9.55
C VAL A 48 -5.47 -0.26 -9.75
N ALA A 49 -6.12 0.28 -8.70
CA ALA A 49 -7.46 0.84 -8.80
C ALA A 49 -7.38 2.33 -9.20
N PRO A 50 -7.98 2.76 -10.34
CA PRO A 50 -7.93 4.17 -10.78
C PRO A 50 -8.47 5.17 -9.75
N SER A 51 -9.46 4.78 -8.96
CA SER A 51 -10.01 5.60 -7.87
C SER A 51 -8.99 5.98 -6.80
N HIS A 52 -7.97 5.14 -6.55
CA HIS A 52 -6.93 5.40 -5.54
C HIS A 52 -5.81 6.33 -6.03
N LEU A 53 -5.74 6.61 -7.34
CA LEU A 53 -4.70 7.47 -7.91
C LEU A 53 -5.00 8.96 -7.81
N ALA A 54 -6.20 9.33 -7.32
CA ALA A 54 -6.67 10.72 -7.23
C ALA A 54 -6.54 11.52 -8.56
N ASP A 55 -6.56 10.83 -9.70
CA ASP A 55 -6.45 11.45 -11.03
C ASP A 55 -7.84 11.56 -11.68
N PRO A 56 -8.40 12.78 -11.82
CA PRO A 56 -9.73 12.98 -12.39
C PRO A 56 -9.85 12.64 -13.88
N ARG A 57 -8.73 12.35 -14.56
CA ARG A 57 -8.72 11.85 -15.93
C ARG A 57 -8.87 10.34 -16.00
N LEU A 58 -8.49 9.64 -14.92
CA LEU A 58 -8.57 8.19 -14.81
C LEU A 58 -9.82 7.72 -14.08
N TYR A 59 -10.42 8.59 -13.25
CA TYR A 59 -11.64 8.29 -12.52
C TYR A 59 -12.55 9.52 -12.44
N ASP A 60 -13.84 9.37 -12.77
CA ASP A 60 -14.80 10.48 -12.76
C ASP A 60 -15.33 10.75 -11.34
N PHE A 61 -14.52 11.44 -10.54
CA PHE A 61 -14.92 11.86 -9.19
C PHE A 61 -16.08 12.87 -9.20
N ARG A 62 -16.30 13.61 -10.30
CA ARG A 62 -17.31 14.68 -10.35
C ARG A 62 -18.73 14.13 -10.42
N ASN A 63 -18.91 13.03 -11.14
CA ASN A 63 -20.19 12.34 -11.26
C ASN A 63 -20.30 11.12 -10.34
N LEU A 64 -19.41 10.99 -9.36
CA LEU A 64 -19.48 9.92 -8.37
C LEU A 64 -20.80 10.04 -7.59
N LYS A 65 -21.60 8.98 -7.61
CA LYS A 65 -22.89 8.89 -6.91
C LYS A 65 -22.93 7.65 -6.06
N ALA A 66 -23.35 7.80 -4.81
CA ALA A 66 -23.70 6.66 -3.98
C ALA A 66 -24.85 5.90 -4.65
N THR A 67 -24.67 4.60 -4.87
CA THR A 67 -25.71 3.72 -5.43
C THR A 67 -26.81 3.43 -4.41
N GLY A 68 -26.56 3.70 -3.12
CA GLY A 68 -27.44 3.38 -2.00
C GLY A 68 -27.60 1.88 -1.76
N ARG A 69 -26.80 1.05 -2.43
CA ARG A 69 -26.76 -0.41 -2.27
C ARG A 69 -25.43 -0.78 -1.63
N PRO A 70 -25.43 -1.64 -0.59
CA PRO A 70 -24.20 -2.20 -0.06
C PRO A 70 -23.48 -2.94 -1.18
N ASP A 71 -22.21 -2.60 -1.40
CA ASP A 71 -21.32 -3.35 -2.27
C ASP A 71 -20.49 -4.29 -1.37
N PRO A 72 -20.57 -5.62 -1.53
CA PRO A 72 -19.77 -6.55 -0.74
C PRO A 72 -18.25 -6.34 -0.93
N GLU A 73 -17.83 -5.78 -2.07
CA GLU A 73 -16.44 -5.43 -2.40
C GLU A 73 -16.12 -3.95 -2.10
N GLY A 74 -17.05 -3.21 -1.49
CA GLY A 74 -16.87 -1.83 -1.09
C GLY A 74 -15.91 -1.68 0.10
N ASP A 75 -15.34 -0.48 0.25
CA ASP A 75 -14.54 -0.14 1.43
C ASP A 75 -15.41 -0.12 2.69
N ARG A 76 -14.97 -0.83 3.73
CA ARG A 76 -15.65 -0.93 5.04
C ARG A 76 -15.04 -0.02 6.11
N ALA A 77 -14.08 0.83 5.75
CA ALA A 77 -13.34 1.67 6.72
C ALA A 77 -14.23 2.56 7.62
N PHE A 78 -15.47 2.85 7.21
CA PHE A 78 -16.44 3.64 7.97
C PHE A 78 -17.70 2.86 8.38
N ASP A 79 -17.73 1.56 8.13
CA ASP A 79 -18.84 0.71 8.55
C ASP A 79 -18.80 0.51 10.08
N PRO A 80 -19.95 0.36 10.74
CA PRO A 80 -19.98 0.03 12.16
C PRO A 80 -19.35 -1.35 12.39
N GLU A 81 -18.33 -1.38 13.23
CA GLU A 81 -17.69 -2.62 13.70
C GLU A 81 -18.76 -3.56 14.27
N SER A 82 -18.82 -4.78 13.73
CA SER A 82 -19.67 -5.84 14.29
C SER A 82 -18.83 -6.73 15.20
N PHE A 83 -19.34 -7.07 16.39
CA PHE A 83 -18.65 -7.95 17.33
C PHE A 83 -18.50 -9.40 16.83
N ASP A 84 -19.15 -9.74 15.72
CA ASP A 84 -19.08 -11.05 15.05
C ASP A 84 -18.09 -11.06 13.87
N ASP A 85 -17.30 -9.98 13.68
CA ASP A 85 -16.37 -9.90 12.56
C ASP A 85 -15.20 -10.90 12.76
N PRO A 86 -15.03 -11.88 11.86
CA PRO A 86 -14.02 -12.92 11.98
C PRO A 86 -12.59 -12.39 11.86
N ASP A 87 -12.39 -11.17 11.33
CA ASP A 87 -11.09 -10.53 11.19
C ASP A 87 -10.67 -9.74 12.45
N ILE A 88 -11.58 -9.54 13.41
CA ILE A 88 -11.24 -8.96 14.72
C ILE A 88 -10.56 -10.04 15.57
N ILE A 89 -9.24 -9.89 15.78
CA ILE A 89 -8.50 -10.70 16.74
C ILE A 89 -8.84 -10.19 18.15
N PRO A 90 -9.58 -10.93 18.99
CA PRO A 90 -9.84 -10.49 20.35
C PRO A 90 -8.52 -10.43 21.11
N LEU A 91 -8.18 -9.26 21.65
CA LEU A 91 -7.10 -9.14 22.61
C LEU A 91 -7.51 -9.95 23.84
N ARG A 92 -6.99 -11.18 23.98
CA ARG A 92 -7.14 -11.95 25.21
C ARG A 92 -6.62 -11.08 26.34
N GLY A 93 -7.51 -10.76 27.28
CA GLY A 93 -7.18 -10.05 28.48
C GLY A 93 -5.96 -10.67 29.14
N ALA A 94 -5.02 -9.82 29.54
CA ALA A 94 -4.04 -10.18 30.53
C ALA A 94 -4.79 -10.51 31.82
N GLU A 95 -5.03 -11.79 32.05
CA GLU A 95 -5.37 -12.27 33.39
C GLU A 95 -4.12 -12.11 34.26
N GLY A 96 -4.15 -11.12 35.15
CA GLY A 96 -3.14 -10.97 36.21
C GLY A 96 -2.69 -9.54 36.51
N VAL A 97 -3.60 -8.72 37.06
CA VAL A 97 -3.35 -7.83 38.22
C VAL A 97 -4.61 -7.83 39.09
#